data_AF-A0A914LZR7-F1
#
_entry.id   AF-A0A914LZR7-F1
#
_cell.length_a   1.000
_cell.length_b   1.000
_cell.length_c   1.000
_cell.angle_alpha   90.00
_cell.angle_beta   90.00
_cell.angle_gamma   90.00
#
_symmetry.space_group_name_H-M   'P 1'
#
loop_
_entity.id
_entity.type
_entity.pdbx_description
1 polymer ?
#
loop_
_entity_poly.entity_id
_entity_poly.type
_entity_poly.pdbx_seq_one_letter_code
_entity_poly.pdbx_strand_id
1 'polypeptide(L)'
;MRINRYVFIVTQGCGNCSNPDKTECIICKIGHYCNTNCSNPDKTECIICKIGHYCNTEDKVHKHCWTDKNKICKTKFNDACYTWRTPTNEGCGKCPFHTCEECEGHRCNIETKPPFYCFGFMGGYNKCNKSDCYIAKIEVKNEDERIDQFHYDCGTCPSGILNLSPYIITKDTTLQNKIKKINMSNVQCAQCNNKPACNADTFFESQLFCWEKDFKKWTATKGKRVCTKGLCFVGINRGEKVQGCGKCSDQKSLSKCFNCSQPLCNDKTKLSQIKCYQLTTNQRPNERKTKTCHPSYDSCYIARDIFWRTEQNCGECPLKFKNCIKCNHTDLCNEDSLLPLSATTAETKTVSLVSSTTTSESTKKEPNSTFINGTEHRFFPSSTAQINKHENSMMALILLTLIFYFIF
;
A
#
# COMPACT_ATOMS: atom_id res chain seq x y z
N MET A 1 -6.79 -12.49 -38.14
CA MET A 1 -5.87 -11.73 -39.02
C MET A 1 -5.09 -12.75 -39.83
N ARG A 2 -5.24 -12.77 -41.16
CA ARG A 2 -4.62 -13.80 -42.03
C ARG A 2 -3.11 -13.57 -42.04
N ILE A 3 -2.36 -14.46 -41.39
CA ILE A 3 -0.89 -14.48 -41.46
C ILE A 3 -0.54 -14.98 -42.85
N ASN A 4 -0.07 -14.09 -43.73
CA ASN A 4 0.57 -14.47 -44.97
C ASN A 4 1.84 -15.26 -44.61
N ARG A 5 1.77 -16.59 -44.66
CA ARG A 5 2.95 -17.44 -44.77
C ARG A 5 3.58 -17.14 -46.12
N TYR A 6 4.54 -16.21 -46.16
CA TYR A 6 5.47 -16.17 -47.28
C TYR A 6 6.34 -17.42 -47.15
N VAL A 7 5.92 -18.49 -47.81
CA VAL A 7 6.81 -19.59 -48.15
C VAL A 7 7.75 -19.01 -49.18
N PHE A 8 8.98 -18.69 -48.79
CA PHE A 8 10.04 -18.39 -49.74
C PHE A 8 10.46 -19.72 -50.37
N ILE A 9 9.69 -20.17 -51.36
CA ILE A 9 10.16 -21.22 -52.25
C ILE A 9 11.26 -20.58 -53.08
N VAL A 10 12.49 -21.03 -52.91
CA VAL A 10 13.58 -20.74 -53.86
C VAL A 10 13.27 -21.51 -55.15
N THR A 11 12.35 -20.99 -55.95
CA THR A 11 12.08 -21.44 -57.31
C THR A 11 12.91 -20.63 -58.29
N GLN A 12 13.92 -21.30 -58.85
CA GLN A 12 14.50 -21.13 -60.18
C GLN A 12 14.51 -19.73 -60.81
N GLY A 13 15.72 -19.20 -61.01
CA GLY A 13 15.98 -18.16 -62.00
C GLY A 13 17.46 -17.89 -62.15
N CYS A 14 18.05 -18.27 -63.28
CA CYS A 14 19.37 -17.77 -63.67
C CYS A 14 19.24 -16.32 -64.14
N GLY A 15 19.88 -15.39 -63.44
CA GLY A 15 20.04 -14.01 -63.89
C GLY A 15 21.23 -13.36 -63.16
N ASN A 16 21.96 -12.49 -63.86
CA ASN A 16 23.05 -11.71 -63.28
C ASN A 16 22.50 -10.85 -62.11
N CYS A 17 23.02 -11.06 -60.90
CA CYS A 17 22.72 -10.20 -59.74
C CYS A 17 23.26 -8.79 -60.05
N SER A 18 22.42 -7.92 -60.61
CA SER A 18 22.82 -6.59 -61.11
C SER A 18 22.60 -5.47 -60.08
N ASN A 19 22.39 -5.81 -58.80
CA ASN A 19 22.07 -4.83 -57.77
C ASN A 19 22.78 -5.17 -56.44
N PRO A 20 23.71 -4.33 -55.96
CA PRO A 20 24.54 -4.62 -54.77
C PRO A 20 23.77 -4.55 -53.43
N ASP A 21 22.53 -4.04 -53.40
CA ASP A 21 21.75 -3.88 -52.16
C ASP A 21 20.88 -5.10 -51.75
N LYS A 22 21.14 -6.29 -52.32
CA LYS A 22 20.44 -7.52 -51.91
C LYS A 22 21.42 -8.58 -51.41
N THR A 23 21.44 -8.75 -50.09
CA THR A 23 22.21 -9.75 -49.32
C THR A 23 21.81 -11.22 -49.58
N GLU A 24 21.03 -11.51 -50.62
CA GLU A 24 20.44 -12.82 -50.88
C GLU A 24 20.63 -13.22 -52.36
N CYS A 25 21.80 -13.79 -52.69
CA CYS A 25 21.99 -14.52 -53.95
C CYS A 25 22.57 -15.92 -53.62
N ILE A 26 21.71 -16.92 -53.44
CA ILE A 26 22.09 -18.34 -53.41
C ILE A 26 21.88 -18.89 -54.82
N ILE A 27 22.97 -19.30 -55.48
CA ILE A 27 22.98 -19.87 -56.82
C ILE A 27 23.14 -21.39 -56.70
N CYS A 28 22.12 -22.17 -57.08
CA CYS A 28 22.27 -23.60 -57.36
C CYS A 28 21.45 -23.96 -58.60
N LYS A 29 22.12 -24.43 -59.66
CA LYS A 29 21.49 -25.05 -60.84
C LYS A 29 21.36 -26.55 -60.58
N ILE A 30 20.17 -27.11 -60.77
CA ILE A 30 19.98 -28.58 -60.78
C ILE A 30 20.63 -29.14 -62.05
N GLY A 31 21.53 -30.12 -61.89
CA GLY A 31 22.03 -30.95 -62.99
C GLY A 31 23.47 -30.69 -63.46
N HIS A 32 24.22 -29.74 -62.90
CA HIS A 32 25.65 -29.58 -63.20
C HIS A 32 26.47 -29.27 -61.95
N TYR A 33 27.62 -29.94 -61.84
CA TYR A 33 28.60 -29.81 -60.76
C TYR A 33 28.87 -28.36 -60.38
N CYS A 34 28.56 -27.98 -59.14
CA CYS A 34 28.86 -26.65 -58.60
C CYS A 34 30.35 -26.58 -58.20
N ASN A 35 31.23 -26.40 -59.19
CA ASN A 35 32.63 -26.06 -58.97
C ASN A 35 32.88 -24.59 -59.31
N THR A 36 32.26 -23.69 -58.56
CA THR A 36 32.52 -22.25 -58.67
C THR A 36 32.99 -21.75 -57.32
N ASN A 37 34.24 -21.27 -57.30
CA ASN A 37 34.82 -20.58 -56.16
C ASN A 37 33.91 -19.43 -55.72
N CYS A 38 33.68 -19.33 -54.42
CA CYS A 38 32.99 -18.20 -53.80
C CYS A 38 33.87 -16.95 -53.91
N SER A 39 33.95 -16.34 -55.09
CA SER A 39 34.91 -15.27 -55.40
C SER A 39 34.42 -13.86 -55.03
N ASN A 40 33.38 -13.72 -54.22
CA ASN A 40 32.87 -12.41 -53.81
C ASN A 40 32.82 -12.28 -52.27
N PRO A 41 33.66 -11.42 -51.66
CA PRO A 41 33.77 -11.29 -50.21
C PRO A 41 32.51 -10.75 -49.53
N ASP A 42 31.60 -10.12 -50.28
CA ASP A 42 30.35 -9.54 -49.76
C ASP A 42 29.16 -10.52 -49.76
N LYS A 43 29.33 -11.74 -50.29
CA LYS A 43 28.28 -12.77 -50.23
C LYS A 43 28.41 -13.57 -48.95
N THR A 44 27.59 -13.21 -47.98
CA THR A 44 27.65 -13.72 -46.61
C THR A 44 27.45 -15.24 -46.45
N GLU A 45 26.88 -15.96 -47.43
CA GLU A 45 26.65 -17.41 -47.36
C GLU A 45 26.80 -18.06 -48.75
N CYS A 46 27.97 -18.65 -48.99
CA CYS A 46 28.26 -19.43 -50.19
C CYS A 46 28.81 -20.79 -49.76
N ILE A 47 28.15 -21.87 -50.17
CA ILE A 47 28.52 -23.23 -49.78
C ILE A 47 29.01 -23.95 -51.04
N ILE A 48 30.28 -24.36 -51.01
CA ILE A 48 30.89 -25.14 -52.08
C ILE A 48 30.53 -26.60 -51.84
N CYS A 49 29.98 -27.24 -52.86
CA CYS A 49 29.49 -28.60 -52.75
C CYS A 49 30.38 -29.59 -53.46
N LYS A 50 30.77 -30.63 -52.71
CA LYS A 50 31.50 -31.76 -53.27
C LYS A 50 30.55 -32.60 -54.15
N ILE A 51 31.13 -33.14 -55.21
CA ILE A 51 30.46 -33.96 -56.22
C ILE A 51 29.67 -35.10 -55.56
N GLY A 52 28.39 -35.24 -55.91
CA GLY A 52 27.53 -36.37 -55.48
C GLY A 52 26.43 -36.05 -54.45
N HIS A 53 26.32 -34.81 -53.97
CA HIS A 53 25.30 -34.41 -53.00
C HIS A 53 24.47 -33.21 -53.48
N TYR A 54 23.15 -33.27 -53.30
CA TYR A 54 22.26 -32.12 -53.47
C TYR A 54 22.58 -31.07 -52.39
N CYS A 55 22.73 -29.83 -52.81
CA CYS A 55 23.16 -28.72 -51.96
C CYS A 55 22.20 -27.53 -51.95
N ASN A 56 21.08 -27.68 -52.62
CA ASN A 56 20.00 -26.73 -52.65
C ASN A 56 18.99 -26.98 -51.51
N THR A 57 19.44 -27.53 -50.38
CA THR A 57 18.59 -27.75 -49.20
C THR A 57 18.80 -26.62 -48.20
N GLU A 58 17.70 -26.10 -47.65
CA GLU A 58 17.71 -24.93 -46.78
C GLU A 58 18.50 -25.16 -45.48
N ASP A 59 18.59 -26.41 -45.02
CA ASP A 59 19.36 -26.83 -43.84
C ASP A 59 20.87 -26.62 -43.95
N LYS A 60 21.38 -26.33 -45.15
CA LYS A 60 22.81 -26.05 -45.37
C LYS A 60 23.18 -24.61 -45.05
N VAL A 61 22.24 -23.67 -45.14
CA VAL A 61 22.49 -22.24 -44.91
C VAL A 61 22.14 -21.82 -43.49
N HIS A 62 22.63 -20.67 -43.04
CA HIS A 62 22.26 -20.17 -41.72
C HIS A 62 20.87 -19.54 -41.77
N LYS A 63 20.11 -19.67 -40.68
CA LYS A 63 18.89 -18.87 -40.49
C LYS A 63 19.31 -17.47 -40.09
N HIS A 64 18.69 -16.46 -40.71
CA HIS A 64 18.89 -15.06 -40.30
C HIS A 64 17.79 -14.67 -39.34
N CYS A 65 18.16 -13.94 -38.30
CA CYS A 65 17.22 -13.30 -37.40
C CYS A 65 17.51 -11.82 -37.37
N TRP A 66 16.49 -11.03 -37.04
CA TRP A 66 16.70 -9.64 -36.73
C TRP A 66 17.39 -9.48 -35.38
N THR A 67 18.16 -8.42 -35.31
CA THR A 67 18.77 -7.85 -34.10
C THR A 67 18.52 -6.36 -34.15
N ASP A 68 18.89 -5.69 -33.06
CA ASP A 68 18.88 -4.25 -32.96
C ASP A 68 19.24 -3.46 -34.22
N LYS A 69 18.49 -2.37 -34.43
CA LYS A 69 18.76 -1.37 -35.47
C LYS A 69 18.74 -1.97 -36.88
N ASN A 70 17.81 -2.89 -37.15
CA ASN A 70 17.64 -3.58 -38.43
C ASN A 70 18.89 -4.37 -38.87
N LYS A 71 19.74 -4.79 -37.92
CA LYS A 71 20.89 -5.65 -38.22
C LYS A 71 20.46 -7.11 -38.27
N ILE A 72 21.22 -7.90 -39.00
CA ILE A 72 20.97 -9.34 -39.13
C ILE A 72 22.04 -10.11 -38.36
N CYS A 73 21.62 -11.06 -37.53
CA CYS A 73 22.49 -12.10 -37.01
C CYS A 73 22.20 -13.43 -37.72
N LYS A 74 23.14 -14.37 -37.59
CA LYS A 74 23.04 -15.72 -38.17
C LYS A 74 23.02 -16.76 -37.07
N THR A 75 22.19 -17.78 -37.25
CA THR A 75 22.08 -18.95 -36.37
C THR A 75 21.98 -20.22 -37.22
N LYS A 76 22.14 -21.41 -36.63
CA LYS A 76 21.98 -22.66 -37.41
C LYS A 76 20.57 -22.74 -37.99
N PHE A 77 20.38 -23.43 -39.10
CA PHE A 77 19.07 -23.53 -39.74
C PHE A 77 17.95 -24.03 -38.80
N ASN A 78 18.28 -24.96 -37.92
CA ASN A 78 17.33 -25.53 -36.94
C ASN A 78 17.28 -24.76 -35.61
N ASP A 79 18.06 -23.70 -35.45
CA ASP A 79 18.01 -22.86 -34.25
C ASP A 79 16.95 -21.77 -34.43
N ALA A 80 16.31 -21.36 -33.34
CA ALA A 80 15.27 -20.34 -33.36
C ALA A 80 15.84 -18.91 -33.56
N CYS A 81 14.94 -17.98 -33.92
CA CYS A 81 15.08 -16.56 -33.64
C CYS A 81 14.28 -16.23 -32.39
N TYR A 82 14.58 -15.12 -31.70
CA TYR A 82 13.75 -14.71 -30.56
C TYR A 82 13.44 -13.20 -30.53
N THR A 83 12.35 -12.87 -29.85
CA THR A 83 11.96 -11.49 -29.45
C THR A 83 11.98 -11.37 -27.94
N TRP A 84 12.52 -10.27 -27.40
CA TRP A 84 12.48 -9.99 -25.95
C TRP A 84 12.39 -8.50 -25.68
N ARG A 85 11.60 -8.11 -24.68
CA ARG A 85 11.43 -6.76 -24.17
C ARG A 85 12.63 -6.23 -23.37
N THR A 86 13.77 -6.03 -24.02
CA THR A 86 14.93 -5.23 -23.53
C THR A 86 15.18 -4.06 -24.49
N PRO A 87 16.07 -3.09 -24.19
CA PRO A 87 16.46 -2.06 -25.17
C PRO A 87 16.98 -2.64 -26.50
N THR A 88 17.34 -3.93 -26.51
CA THR A 88 17.95 -4.64 -27.63
C THR A 88 16.99 -5.51 -28.47
N ASN A 89 15.69 -5.50 -28.13
CA ASN A 89 14.46 -6.10 -28.70
C ASN A 89 14.43 -7.48 -29.42
N GLU A 90 15.51 -7.99 -30.03
CA GLU A 90 15.50 -9.11 -30.98
C GLU A 90 16.87 -9.83 -31.01
N GLY A 91 16.89 -11.15 -31.27
CA GLY A 91 18.16 -11.89 -31.37
C GLY A 91 18.11 -13.26 -32.05
N CYS A 92 19.30 -13.88 -32.14
CA CYS A 92 19.53 -15.20 -32.73
C CYS A 92 19.69 -16.30 -31.70
N GLY A 93 19.25 -17.50 -32.07
CA GLY A 93 19.44 -18.71 -31.29
C GLY A 93 18.35 -18.90 -30.25
N LYS A 94 18.67 -19.70 -29.23
CA LYS A 94 17.73 -19.97 -28.14
C LYS A 94 17.51 -18.74 -27.28
N CYS A 95 16.29 -18.65 -26.79
CA CYS A 95 15.83 -17.66 -25.84
C CYS A 95 16.75 -17.63 -24.60
N PRO A 96 17.42 -16.50 -24.30
CA PRO A 96 18.34 -16.46 -23.17
C PRO A 96 17.62 -16.30 -21.82
N PHE A 97 16.32 -15.98 -21.82
CA PHE A 97 15.52 -15.72 -20.62
C PHE A 97 14.12 -16.32 -20.75
N HIS A 98 13.44 -16.55 -19.63
CA HIS A 98 12.07 -17.08 -19.64
C HIS A 98 11.00 -16.07 -20.13
N THR A 99 11.40 -14.81 -20.37
CA THR A 99 10.51 -13.72 -20.79
C THR A 99 10.74 -13.33 -22.26
N CYS A 100 11.08 -14.30 -23.10
CA CYS A 100 11.21 -14.12 -24.54
C CYS A 100 10.41 -15.16 -25.31
N GLU A 101 10.21 -14.89 -26.60
CA GLU A 101 9.45 -15.75 -27.49
C GLU A 101 10.31 -16.18 -28.67
N GLU A 102 10.39 -17.50 -28.88
CA GLU A 102 11.12 -18.10 -29.98
C GLU A 102 10.21 -18.22 -31.22
N CYS A 103 10.81 -18.11 -32.40
CA CYS A 103 10.14 -18.37 -33.67
C CYS A 103 11.09 -19.07 -34.65
N GLU A 104 10.53 -19.95 -35.48
CA GLU A 104 11.33 -20.88 -36.30
C GLU A 104 11.58 -20.43 -37.73
N GLY A 105 10.98 -19.32 -38.17
CA GLY A 105 11.11 -18.82 -39.53
C GLY A 105 12.36 -17.95 -39.74
N HIS A 106 12.78 -17.81 -41.00
CA HIS A 106 13.78 -16.81 -41.35
C HIS A 106 13.24 -15.41 -41.03
N ARG A 107 13.99 -14.62 -40.25
CA ARG A 107 13.64 -13.25 -39.87
C ARG A 107 12.24 -13.13 -39.28
N CYS A 108 11.77 -14.16 -38.57
CA CYS A 108 10.41 -14.22 -38.04
C CYS A 108 10.18 -13.29 -36.83
N ASN A 109 11.26 -12.83 -36.19
CA ASN A 109 11.24 -12.04 -34.97
C ASN A 109 10.98 -10.54 -35.21
N ILE A 110 10.07 -10.20 -36.14
CA ILE A 110 9.68 -8.81 -36.51
C ILE A 110 8.64 -8.22 -35.53
N GLU A 111 8.52 -8.78 -34.32
CA GLU A 111 7.40 -8.42 -33.45
C GLU A 111 7.57 -7.00 -32.89
N THR A 112 6.84 -6.05 -33.48
CA THR A 112 6.87 -4.63 -33.06
C THR A 112 6.42 -4.38 -31.61
N LYS A 113 5.78 -5.37 -30.98
CA LYS A 113 5.27 -5.31 -29.61
C LYS A 113 5.46 -6.67 -28.92
N PRO A 114 6.67 -6.99 -28.43
CA PRO A 114 6.87 -8.21 -27.67
C PRO A 114 5.92 -8.23 -26.47
N PRO A 115 5.40 -9.41 -26.10
CA PRO A 115 4.47 -9.53 -25.00
C PRO A 115 5.10 -9.08 -23.68
N PHE A 116 4.23 -8.72 -22.74
CA PHE A 116 4.64 -8.52 -21.37
C PHE A 116 4.64 -9.86 -20.64
N TYR A 117 5.47 -9.96 -19.62
CA TYR A 117 5.50 -11.13 -18.77
C TYR A 117 5.31 -10.69 -17.33
N CYS A 118 4.46 -11.40 -16.61
CA CYS A 118 4.31 -11.28 -15.16
C CYS A 118 4.71 -12.61 -14.52
N PHE A 119 5.13 -12.60 -13.25
CA PHE A 119 5.19 -13.85 -12.50
C PHE A 119 3.79 -14.47 -12.44
N GLY A 120 3.75 -15.79 -12.53
CA GLY A 120 2.56 -16.62 -12.48
C GLY A 120 2.70 -17.74 -11.44
N PHE A 121 1.85 -18.76 -11.57
CA PHE A 121 1.81 -19.87 -10.62
C PHE A 121 3.12 -20.70 -10.61
N MET A 122 3.55 -21.14 -9.42
CA MET A 122 4.76 -21.95 -9.19
C MET A 122 6.06 -21.37 -9.81
N GLY A 123 6.19 -20.04 -9.81
CA GLY A 123 7.38 -19.37 -10.38
C GLY A 123 7.42 -19.38 -11.91
N GLY A 124 6.34 -19.78 -12.57
CA GLY A 124 6.16 -19.62 -14.02
C GLY A 124 5.97 -18.15 -14.41
N TYR A 125 5.93 -17.90 -15.72
CA TYR A 125 5.69 -16.58 -16.29
C TYR A 125 4.40 -16.58 -17.12
N ASN A 126 3.51 -15.64 -16.85
CA ASN A 126 2.29 -15.45 -17.64
C ASN A 126 2.56 -14.46 -18.77
N LYS A 127 2.22 -14.83 -20.01
CA LYS A 127 2.24 -13.93 -21.17
C LYS A 127 1.03 -12.98 -21.08
N CYS A 128 1.29 -11.68 -21.07
CA CYS A 128 0.30 -10.63 -20.84
C CYS A 128 0.21 -9.67 -22.03
N ASN A 129 -1.01 -9.24 -22.34
CA ASN A 129 -1.28 -8.24 -23.39
C ASN A 129 -0.93 -6.81 -22.95
N LYS A 130 -0.80 -6.57 -21.65
CA LYS A 130 -0.52 -5.27 -21.04
C LYS A 130 0.62 -5.39 -20.05
N SER A 131 1.24 -4.26 -19.73
CA SER A 131 2.37 -4.17 -18.81
C SER A 131 2.03 -4.39 -17.35
N ASP A 132 0.75 -4.31 -17.01
CA ASP A 132 0.30 -4.38 -15.62
C ASP A 132 0.43 -5.80 -15.12
N CYS A 133 1.04 -5.95 -13.94
CA CYS A 133 1.11 -7.19 -13.18
C CYS A 133 0.63 -6.92 -11.77
N TYR A 134 0.06 -7.93 -11.11
CA TYR A 134 -0.25 -7.84 -9.69
C TYR A 134 0.28 -9.03 -8.90
N ILE A 135 0.47 -8.80 -7.60
CA ILE A 135 0.76 -9.81 -6.60
C ILE A 135 -0.15 -9.59 -5.40
N ALA A 136 -0.76 -10.67 -4.92
CA ALA A 136 -1.72 -10.66 -3.83
C ALA A 136 -1.34 -11.68 -2.75
N LYS A 137 -1.45 -11.28 -1.48
CA LYS A 137 -1.14 -12.15 -0.34
C LYS A 137 -2.39 -12.84 0.18
N ILE A 138 -2.50 -14.15 -0.06
CA ILE A 138 -3.65 -14.99 0.29
C ILE A 138 -3.44 -15.56 1.68
N GLU A 139 -4.15 -15.00 2.67
CA GLU A 139 -4.16 -15.47 4.06
C GLU A 139 -5.55 -16.05 4.40
N VAL A 140 -5.68 -17.38 4.45
CA VAL A 140 -6.92 -18.09 4.79
C VAL A 140 -6.65 -19.07 5.92
N LYS A 141 -7.47 -19.09 6.96
CA LYS A 141 -7.33 -20.01 8.11
C LYS A 141 -8.59 -20.84 8.31
N ASN A 142 -8.41 -22.09 8.71
CA ASN A 142 -9.43 -22.97 9.25
C ASN A 142 -8.82 -23.80 10.38
N GLU A 143 -9.27 -23.59 11.61
CA GLU A 143 -8.77 -24.29 12.81
C GLU A 143 -7.22 -24.29 12.87
N ASP A 144 -6.59 -25.43 12.63
CA ASP A 144 -5.14 -25.61 12.67
C ASP A 144 -4.46 -25.46 11.31
N GLU A 145 -5.21 -25.49 10.20
CA GLU A 145 -4.66 -25.31 8.86
C GLU A 145 -4.73 -23.83 8.41
N ARG A 146 -3.62 -23.34 7.87
CA ARG A 146 -3.50 -21.98 7.35
C ARG A 146 -2.82 -22.02 5.99
N ILE A 147 -3.44 -21.33 5.04
CA ILE A 147 -2.85 -20.97 3.76
C ILE A 147 -2.30 -19.55 3.91
N ASP A 148 -1.00 -19.41 3.68
CA ASP A 148 -0.31 -18.12 3.53
C ASP A 148 0.61 -18.20 2.31
N GLN A 149 0.12 -17.70 1.18
CA GLN A 149 0.81 -17.80 -0.11
C GLN A 149 0.58 -16.56 -0.96
N PHE A 150 1.52 -16.28 -1.86
CA PHE A 150 1.34 -15.25 -2.87
C PHE A 150 0.63 -15.82 -4.11
N HIS A 151 -0.22 -14.99 -4.71
CA HIS A 151 -0.82 -15.24 -6.01
C HIS A 151 -0.41 -14.09 -6.96
N TYR A 152 -0.04 -14.47 -8.17
CA TYR A 152 0.54 -13.58 -9.18
C TYR A 152 -0.26 -13.72 -10.46
N ASP A 153 -0.55 -12.61 -11.13
CA ASP A 153 -1.13 -12.66 -12.47
C ASP A 153 -0.93 -11.36 -13.26
N CYS A 154 -1.33 -11.39 -14.53
CA CYS A 154 -1.46 -10.24 -15.40
C CYS A 154 -2.57 -9.29 -14.92
N GLY A 155 -2.39 -8.01 -15.17
CA GLY A 155 -3.38 -6.96 -14.94
C GLY A 155 -3.22 -6.22 -13.62
N THR A 156 -4.28 -5.51 -13.24
CA THR A 156 -4.37 -4.74 -11.99
C THR A 156 -4.96 -5.58 -10.87
N CYS A 157 -4.77 -5.14 -9.63
CA CYS A 157 -5.38 -5.78 -8.47
C CYS A 157 -6.90 -5.94 -8.61
N PRO A 158 -7.42 -7.18 -8.66
CA PRO A 158 -8.85 -7.42 -8.86
C PRO A 158 -9.67 -6.99 -7.65
N SER A 159 -10.91 -6.54 -7.89
CA SER A 159 -11.86 -6.18 -6.83
C SER A 159 -12.98 -7.22 -6.65
N GLY A 160 -13.09 -8.17 -7.58
CA GLY A 160 -14.16 -9.18 -7.59
C GLY A 160 -13.82 -10.46 -6.81
N ILE A 161 -14.70 -11.46 -7.00
CA ILE A 161 -14.47 -12.82 -6.53
C ILE A 161 -13.51 -13.53 -7.49
N LEU A 162 -12.49 -14.17 -6.94
CA LEU A 162 -11.52 -14.97 -7.68
C LEU A 162 -11.55 -16.42 -7.19
N ASN A 163 -11.52 -17.36 -8.13
CA ASN A 163 -11.41 -18.78 -7.84
C ASN A 163 -9.95 -19.21 -7.91
N LEU A 164 -9.33 -19.43 -6.73
CA LEU A 164 -7.95 -19.88 -6.62
C LEU A 164 -7.79 -21.40 -6.44
N SER A 165 -8.89 -22.17 -6.50
CA SER A 165 -8.82 -23.63 -6.33
C SER A 165 -7.94 -24.38 -7.34
N PRO A 166 -7.74 -23.90 -8.59
CA PRO A 166 -6.81 -24.55 -9.52
C PRO A 166 -5.34 -24.36 -9.13
N TYR A 167 -5.03 -23.33 -8.33
CA TYR A 167 -3.67 -22.93 -7.99
C TYR A 167 -3.29 -23.37 -6.57
N ILE A 168 -4.23 -23.30 -5.63
CA ILE A 168 -3.99 -23.65 -4.23
C ILE A 168 -4.71 -24.97 -3.95
N ILE A 169 -3.94 -26.01 -3.66
CA ILE A 169 -4.45 -27.34 -3.33
C ILE A 169 -4.35 -27.53 -1.82
N THR A 170 -5.47 -27.78 -1.16
CA THR A 170 -5.55 -28.19 0.24
C THR A 170 -6.45 -29.42 0.37
N LYS A 171 -6.20 -30.24 1.40
CA LYS A 171 -7.06 -31.39 1.72
C LYS A 171 -8.28 -30.99 2.55
N ASP A 172 -8.24 -29.82 3.19
CA ASP A 172 -9.36 -29.27 3.96
C ASP A 172 -10.41 -28.71 2.99
N THR A 173 -11.59 -29.32 3.00
CA THR A 173 -12.72 -28.96 2.12
C THR A 173 -13.29 -27.57 2.43
N THR A 174 -13.19 -27.12 3.67
CA THR A 174 -13.61 -25.77 4.10
C THR A 174 -12.65 -24.72 3.56
N LEU A 175 -11.35 -24.94 3.67
CA LEU A 175 -10.34 -24.08 3.03
C LEU A 175 -10.49 -24.10 1.51
N GLN A 176 -10.69 -25.28 0.91
CA GLN A 176 -10.92 -25.42 -0.53
C GLN A 176 -12.15 -24.62 -1.00
N ASN A 177 -13.22 -24.56 -0.20
CA ASN A 177 -14.39 -23.75 -0.51
C ASN A 177 -14.14 -22.25 -0.32
N LYS A 178 -13.35 -21.85 0.70
CA LYS A 178 -12.94 -20.46 0.89
C LYS A 178 -12.10 -19.95 -0.28
N ILE A 179 -11.14 -20.73 -0.78
CA ILE A 179 -10.27 -20.33 -1.92
C ILE A 179 -11.02 -20.25 -3.26
N LYS A 180 -12.15 -20.96 -3.42
CA LYS A 180 -13.00 -20.84 -4.62
C LYS A 180 -13.71 -19.51 -4.75
N LYS A 181 -13.89 -18.79 -3.64
CA LYS A 181 -14.69 -17.57 -3.55
C LYS A 181 -13.94 -16.46 -2.81
N ILE A 182 -12.67 -16.27 -3.10
CA ILE A 182 -11.89 -15.21 -2.46
C ILE A 182 -12.35 -13.86 -2.99
N ASN A 183 -12.81 -13.00 -2.08
CA ASN A 183 -13.09 -11.61 -2.41
C ASN A 183 -11.78 -10.81 -2.38
N MET A 184 -11.29 -10.44 -3.57
CA MET A 184 -10.00 -9.76 -3.74
C MET A 184 -10.00 -8.30 -3.25
N SER A 185 -11.17 -7.72 -2.98
CA SER A 185 -11.28 -6.44 -2.27
C SER A 185 -10.81 -6.56 -0.81
N ASN A 186 -10.85 -7.76 -0.23
CA ASN A 186 -10.45 -8.02 1.15
C ASN A 186 -9.04 -8.59 1.28
N VAL A 187 -8.29 -8.68 0.18
CA VAL A 187 -6.95 -9.25 0.10
C VAL A 187 -5.93 -8.13 -0.11
N GLN A 188 -4.77 -8.21 0.57
CA GLN A 188 -3.68 -7.27 0.30
C GLN A 188 -3.14 -7.53 -1.10
N CYS A 189 -3.15 -6.50 -1.93
CA CYS A 189 -2.69 -6.60 -3.30
C CYS A 189 -1.86 -5.37 -3.69
N ALA A 190 -0.79 -5.64 -4.42
CA ALA A 190 0.08 -4.64 -5.03
C ALA A 190 0.13 -4.87 -6.54
N GLN A 191 0.25 -3.78 -7.29
CA GLN A 191 0.38 -3.82 -8.74
C GLN A 191 1.60 -3.02 -9.19
N CYS A 192 2.23 -3.47 -10.26
CA CYS A 192 3.39 -2.85 -10.88
C CYS A 192 3.22 -2.86 -12.40
N ASN A 193 4.03 -2.07 -13.10
CA ASN A 193 3.99 -2.00 -14.55
C ASN A 193 5.37 -1.72 -15.15
N ASN A 194 5.42 -1.73 -16.48
CA ASN A 194 6.55 -1.31 -17.32
C ASN A 194 7.86 -2.12 -17.17
N LYS A 195 7.85 -3.21 -16.40
CA LYS A 195 8.98 -4.13 -16.28
C LYS A 195 8.49 -5.58 -16.31
N PRO A 196 9.15 -6.49 -17.06
CA PRO A 196 8.85 -7.92 -17.01
C PRO A 196 8.98 -8.45 -15.58
N ALA A 197 8.06 -9.31 -15.17
CA ALA A 197 8.07 -10.00 -13.88
C ALA A 197 8.24 -9.05 -12.69
N CYS A 198 7.65 -7.85 -12.77
CA CYS A 198 7.80 -6.83 -11.73
C CYS A 198 7.10 -7.17 -10.41
N ASN A 199 6.15 -8.11 -10.45
CA ASN A 199 5.28 -8.50 -9.33
C ASN A 199 5.94 -9.57 -8.45
N ALA A 200 7.24 -9.44 -8.16
CA ALA A 200 7.97 -10.35 -7.28
C ALA A 200 7.58 -10.18 -5.81
N ASP A 201 7.93 -11.14 -4.97
CA ASP A 201 7.68 -11.11 -3.52
C ASP A 201 8.36 -9.91 -2.86
N THR A 202 9.61 -9.66 -3.22
CA THR A 202 10.38 -8.50 -2.75
C THR A 202 9.71 -7.17 -3.12
N PHE A 203 9.05 -7.12 -4.28
CA PHE A 203 8.24 -5.96 -4.65
C PHE A 203 7.08 -5.80 -3.67
N PHE A 204 6.31 -6.85 -3.39
CA PHE A 204 5.18 -6.78 -2.44
C PHE A 204 5.63 -6.39 -1.02
N GLU A 205 6.69 -6.99 -0.51
CA GLU A 205 7.21 -6.73 0.85
C GLU A 205 7.70 -5.29 1.02
N SER A 206 8.22 -4.68 -0.05
CA SER A 206 8.63 -3.28 -0.05
C SER A 206 7.46 -2.29 -0.09
N GLN A 207 6.22 -2.75 -0.34
CA GLN A 207 5.08 -1.86 -0.48
C GLN A 207 4.58 -1.32 0.85
N LEU A 208 4.20 -0.04 0.84
CA LEU A 208 3.61 0.62 1.99
C LEU A 208 2.13 0.24 2.15
N PHE A 209 1.86 -0.77 2.96
CA PHE A 209 0.52 -1.03 3.49
C PHE A 209 0.34 -0.34 4.83
N CYS A 210 -0.79 0.33 5.06
CA CYS A 210 -1.10 0.98 6.33
C CYS A 210 -2.11 0.16 7.12
N TRP A 211 -2.15 0.33 8.44
CA TRP A 211 -3.34 -0.06 9.19
C TRP A 211 -4.50 0.90 8.88
N GLU A 212 -5.69 0.35 8.71
CA GLU A 212 -6.91 1.08 8.43
C GLU A 212 -7.94 0.85 9.53
N LYS A 213 -8.47 1.95 10.07
CA LYS A 213 -9.56 1.96 11.03
C LYS A 213 -10.33 3.26 10.91
N ASP A 214 -11.58 3.13 10.46
CA ASP A 214 -12.55 4.21 10.51
C ASP A 214 -13.21 4.31 11.89
N PHE A 215 -13.85 5.44 12.16
CA PHE A 215 -14.63 5.69 13.37
C PHE A 215 -15.74 4.64 13.60
N LYS A 216 -16.31 4.08 12.53
CA LYS A 216 -17.35 3.03 12.64
C LYS A 216 -16.82 1.64 12.99
N LYS A 217 -15.50 1.43 12.99
CA LYS A 217 -14.89 0.10 13.16
C LYS A 217 -14.20 0.01 14.51
N TRP A 218 -14.48 -1.06 15.25
CA TRP A 218 -13.84 -1.32 16.55
C TRP A 218 -12.38 -1.76 16.41
N THR A 219 -12.08 -2.56 15.39
CA THR A 219 -10.77 -3.15 15.14
C THR A 219 -10.09 -2.54 13.93
N ALA A 220 -8.76 -2.41 14.02
CA ALA A 220 -7.95 -2.00 12.89
C ALA A 220 -7.69 -3.21 11.99
N THR A 221 -7.67 -3.00 10.69
CA THR A 221 -7.39 -4.03 9.68
C THR A 221 -6.18 -3.63 8.85
N LYS A 222 -5.41 -4.60 8.35
CA LYS A 222 -4.35 -4.31 7.37
C LYS A 222 -5.00 -3.72 6.12
N GLY A 223 -4.47 -2.62 5.62
CA GLY A 223 -4.91 -1.98 4.38
C GLY A 223 -4.74 -2.92 3.20
N LYS A 224 -5.75 -2.96 2.34
CA LYS A 224 -5.86 -3.97 1.27
C LYS A 224 -5.16 -3.56 -0.03
N ARG A 225 -4.77 -2.29 -0.13
CA ARG A 225 -4.07 -1.72 -1.27
C ARG A 225 -2.85 -0.93 -0.80
N VAL A 226 -1.88 -0.79 -1.69
CA VAL A 226 -0.69 0.01 -1.46
C VAL A 226 -1.08 1.46 -1.24
N CYS A 227 -0.49 2.10 -0.23
CA CYS A 227 -0.70 3.49 0.06
C CYS A 227 0.06 4.37 -0.93
N THR A 228 -0.62 4.78 -2.01
CA THR A 228 -0.05 5.63 -3.07
C THR A 228 0.30 7.05 -2.61
N LYS A 229 -0.19 7.48 -1.43
CA LYS A 229 0.17 8.76 -0.81
C LYS A 229 1.54 8.76 -0.12
N GLY A 230 2.17 7.58 0.04
CA GLY A 230 3.53 7.43 0.55
C GLY A 230 3.71 7.61 2.06
N LEU A 231 2.63 7.81 2.82
CA LEU A 231 2.66 7.89 4.28
C LEU A 231 1.42 7.23 4.88
N CYS A 232 1.59 6.62 6.04
CA CYS A 232 0.50 6.18 6.89
C CYS A 232 0.30 7.18 8.04
N PHE A 233 -0.94 7.33 8.51
CA PHE A 233 -1.24 8.17 9.66
C PHE A 233 -2.02 7.39 10.73
N VAL A 234 -1.85 7.82 11.97
CA VAL A 234 -2.71 7.48 13.11
C VAL A 234 -3.03 8.74 13.88
N GLY A 235 -4.28 8.94 14.25
CA GLY A 235 -4.72 10.15 14.92
C GLY A 235 -6.00 10.00 15.73
N ILE A 236 -6.40 11.10 16.37
CA ILE A 236 -7.62 11.19 17.17
C ILE A 236 -8.62 12.09 16.45
N ASN A 237 -9.80 11.55 16.13
CA ASN A 237 -10.92 12.30 15.59
C ASN A 237 -12.10 12.17 16.57
N ARG A 238 -12.64 13.29 17.07
CA ARG A 238 -13.77 13.31 18.03
C ARG A 238 -13.59 12.34 19.21
N GLY A 239 -12.37 12.24 19.73
CA GLY A 239 -12.04 11.35 20.84
C GLY A 239 -11.79 9.90 20.45
N GLU A 240 -11.90 9.51 19.19
CA GLU A 240 -11.65 8.14 18.73
C GLU A 240 -10.36 8.02 17.92
N LYS A 241 -9.65 6.89 18.09
CA LYS A 241 -8.48 6.56 17.24
C LYS A 241 -8.93 6.20 15.83
N VAL A 242 -8.39 6.92 14.85
CA VAL A 242 -8.48 6.66 13.41
C VAL A 242 -7.09 6.44 12.82
N GLN A 243 -7.00 5.66 11.75
CA GLN A 243 -5.73 5.33 11.10
C GLN A 243 -5.97 4.93 9.65
N GLY A 244 -5.03 5.26 8.78
CA GLY A 244 -5.15 4.94 7.36
C GLY A 244 -3.96 5.40 6.53
N CYS A 245 -4.14 5.33 5.21
CA CYS A 245 -3.22 5.87 4.22
C CYS A 245 -3.41 7.38 4.04
N GLY A 246 -2.32 8.14 4.05
CA GLY A 246 -2.31 9.58 3.87
C GLY A 246 -1.43 10.30 4.88
N LYS A 247 -1.47 11.63 4.85
CA LYS A 247 -0.71 12.50 5.73
C LYS A 247 -1.62 13.18 6.73
N CYS A 248 -1.13 13.44 7.93
CA CYS A 248 -1.83 14.23 8.95
C CYS A 248 -2.27 15.61 8.46
N SER A 249 -1.47 16.27 7.62
CA SER A 249 -1.78 17.59 7.04
C SER A 249 -3.10 17.61 6.27
N ASP A 250 -3.47 16.46 5.71
CA ASP A 250 -4.67 16.33 4.86
C ASP A 250 -5.92 16.10 5.71
N GLN A 251 -5.75 15.83 7.01
CA GLN A 251 -6.80 15.39 7.92
C GLN A 251 -7.17 16.50 8.92
N LYS A 252 -7.91 17.51 8.44
CA LYS A 252 -8.27 18.72 9.21
C LYS A 252 -9.05 18.47 10.51
N SER A 253 -9.66 17.30 10.67
CA SER A 253 -10.49 16.94 11.82
C SER A 253 -9.73 16.24 12.95
N LEU A 254 -8.42 16.03 12.81
CA LEU A 254 -7.62 15.32 13.81
C LEU A 254 -7.06 16.27 14.87
N SER A 255 -7.35 15.99 16.14
CA SER A 255 -6.79 16.76 17.26
C SER A 255 -5.35 16.35 17.60
N LYS A 256 -5.00 15.10 17.33
CA LYS A 256 -3.62 14.57 17.41
C LYS A 256 -3.38 13.69 16.21
N CYS A 257 -2.18 13.74 15.66
CA CYS A 257 -1.83 12.89 14.53
C CYS A 257 -0.33 12.62 14.46
N PHE A 258 0.02 11.42 14.00
CA PHE A 258 1.37 10.95 13.78
C PHE A 258 1.48 10.33 12.38
N ASN A 259 2.53 10.70 11.65
CA ASN A 259 2.86 10.14 10.33
C ASN A 259 4.00 9.14 10.43
N CYS A 260 4.01 8.15 9.55
CA CYS A 260 5.14 7.26 9.37
C CYS A 260 5.18 6.66 7.96
N SER A 261 6.34 6.18 7.53
CA SER A 261 6.62 5.74 6.16
C SER A 261 6.93 4.25 6.02
N GLN A 262 6.94 3.50 7.12
CA GLN A 262 7.21 2.05 7.11
C GLN A 262 5.90 1.25 6.98
N PRO A 263 5.90 0.05 6.38
CA PRO A 263 4.72 -0.79 6.34
C PRO A 263 4.14 -1.03 7.74
N LEU A 264 2.82 -0.86 7.87
CA LEU A 264 2.06 -1.13 9.10
C LEU A 264 2.56 -0.35 10.33
N CYS A 265 3.22 0.79 10.12
CA CYS A 265 3.86 1.59 11.17
C CYS A 265 2.89 2.41 12.03
N ASN A 266 1.68 2.68 11.52
CA ASN A 266 0.69 3.54 12.14
C ASN A 266 -0.15 2.76 13.18
N ASP A 267 0.53 1.97 14.00
CA ASP A 267 -0.09 1.18 15.04
C ASP A 267 -0.67 2.06 16.17
N LYS A 268 -1.51 1.45 17.01
CA LYS A 268 -2.25 2.16 18.08
C LYS A 268 -1.37 2.71 19.19
N THR A 269 -0.12 2.27 19.32
CA THR A 269 0.83 2.64 20.38
C THR A 269 1.60 3.91 20.07
N LYS A 270 1.62 4.35 18.79
CA LYS A 270 2.35 5.55 18.35
C LYS A 270 1.77 6.87 18.86
N LEU A 271 0.52 6.88 19.31
CA LEU A 271 -0.06 8.04 19.97
C LEU A 271 0.30 8.01 21.45
N SER A 272 1.18 8.93 21.86
CA SER A 272 1.60 9.09 23.26
C SER A 272 0.40 9.28 24.18
N GLN A 273 0.38 8.51 25.28
CA GLN A 273 -0.59 8.65 26.36
C GLN A 273 0.12 9.21 27.58
N ILE A 274 -0.39 10.31 28.12
CA ILE A 274 0.07 10.85 29.40
C ILE A 274 -0.49 9.97 30.54
N LYS A 275 0.30 9.76 31.59
CA LYS A 275 -0.17 9.21 32.85
C LYS A 275 -0.53 10.34 33.80
N CYS A 276 -1.63 10.23 34.52
CA CYS A 276 -2.03 11.20 35.53
C CYS A 276 -2.30 10.49 36.86
N TYR A 277 -2.22 11.24 37.96
CA TYR A 277 -2.81 10.80 39.20
C TYR A 277 -4.33 10.83 39.11
N GLN A 278 -4.97 9.81 39.66
CA GLN A 278 -6.40 9.72 39.88
C GLN A 278 -6.69 9.43 41.35
N LEU A 279 -7.55 10.26 41.95
CA LEU A 279 -8.09 10.02 43.29
C LEU A 279 -9.44 9.33 43.16
N THR A 280 -9.56 8.13 43.74
CA THR A 280 -10.84 7.41 43.82
C THR A 280 -11.66 7.93 45.00
N THR A 281 -12.85 8.48 44.73
CA THR A 281 -13.71 9.14 45.74
C THR A 281 -14.38 8.19 46.74
N ASN A 282 -14.23 6.87 46.58
CA ASN A 282 -15.11 5.88 47.23
C ASN A 282 -14.43 5.03 48.33
N GLN A 283 -13.14 5.22 48.62
CA GLN A 283 -12.43 4.48 49.67
C GLN A 283 -11.63 5.45 50.52
N ARG A 284 -11.85 5.43 51.85
CA ARG A 284 -10.98 6.11 52.83
C ARG A 284 -9.98 5.09 53.37
N PRO A 285 -8.68 5.42 53.46
CA PRO A 285 -8.05 6.67 52.99
C PRO A 285 -8.04 6.76 51.45
N ASN A 286 -8.17 7.98 50.93
CA ASN A 286 -8.18 8.23 49.49
C ASN A 286 -6.84 7.77 48.89
N GLU A 287 -6.83 6.64 48.20
CA GLU A 287 -5.64 6.17 47.51
C GLU A 287 -5.44 6.94 46.21
N ARG A 288 -4.25 7.53 46.06
CA ARG A 288 -3.77 8.09 44.79
C ARG A 288 -3.32 6.94 43.89
N LYS A 289 -3.96 6.79 42.73
CA LYS A 289 -3.61 5.77 41.73
C LYS A 289 -3.05 6.41 40.48
N THR A 290 -2.08 5.77 39.85
CA THR A 290 -1.60 6.16 38.53
C THR A 290 -2.54 5.61 37.46
N LYS A 291 -3.01 6.49 36.56
CA LYS A 291 -3.87 6.11 35.44
C LYS A 291 -3.29 6.62 34.13
N THR A 292 -3.17 5.71 33.16
CA THR A 292 -2.90 6.07 31.77
C THR A 292 -4.14 6.69 31.16
N CYS A 293 -4.02 7.91 30.64
CA CYS A 293 -5.14 8.63 30.09
C CYS A 293 -5.60 8.11 28.74
N HIS A 294 -6.87 8.38 28.43
CA HIS A 294 -7.35 8.19 27.07
C HIS A 294 -6.49 9.02 26.11
N PRO A 295 -6.05 8.47 24.95
CA PRO A 295 -5.17 9.15 23.98
C PRO A 295 -5.66 10.52 23.49
N SER A 296 -6.97 10.79 23.63
CA SER A 296 -7.55 12.10 23.36
C SER A 296 -7.08 13.19 24.33
N TYR A 297 -6.65 12.83 25.54
CA TYR A 297 -6.14 13.76 26.55
C TYR A 297 -4.61 13.85 26.46
N ASP A 298 -4.08 15.07 26.48
CA ASP A 298 -2.66 15.42 26.59
C ASP A 298 -2.31 16.12 27.91
N SER A 299 -3.29 16.26 28.79
CA SER A 299 -3.16 16.94 30.07
C SER A 299 -3.70 16.12 31.23
N CYS A 300 -3.27 16.52 32.42
CA CYS A 300 -3.87 16.16 33.69
C CYS A 300 -4.45 17.41 34.33
N TYR A 301 -5.40 17.23 35.24
CA TYR A 301 -5.83 18.31 36.14
C TYR A 301 -5.78 17.87 37.59
N ILE A 302 -5.65 18.88 38.45
CA ILE A 302 -5.88 18.81 39.88
C ILE A 302 -6.81 19.95 40.28
N ALA A 303 -7.82 19.66 41.09
CA ALA A 303 -8.78 20.64 41.54
C ALA A 303 -9.15 20.46 43.00
N ARG A 304 -9.64 21.52 43.65
CA ARG A 304 -10.36 21.42 44.93
C ARG A 304 -11.84 21.74 44.72
N ASP A 305 -12.70 20.91 45.32
CA ASP A 305 -14.12 21.22 45.42
C ASP A 305 -14.42 22.26 46.51
N ILE A 306 -15.70 22.64 46.65
CA ILE A 306 -16.14 23.62 47.66
C ILE A 306 -15.93 23.15 49.11
N PHE A 307 -15.68 21.86 49.31
CA PHE A 307 -15.38 21.24 50.60
C PHE A 307 -13.88 21.00 50.79
N TRP A 308 -13.03 21.61 49.95
CA TRP A 308 -11.57 21.47 49.96
C TRP A 308 -11.07 20.06 49.69
N ARG A 309 -11.89 19.18 49.11
CA ARG A 309 -11.48 17.84 48.69
C ARG A 309 -10.75 17.93 47.35
N THR A 310 -9.60 17.28 47.27
CA THR A 310 -8.81 17.21 46.04
C THR A 310 -9.40 16.19 45.06
N GLU A 311 -9.55 16.60 43.80
CA GLU A 311 -9.84 15.73 42.66
C GLU A 311 -8.66 15.78 41.69
N GLN A 312 -8.15 14.63 41.28
CA GLN A 312 -7.07 14.48 40.30
C GLN A 312 -7.58 13.58 39.17
N ASN A 313 -7.40 13.97 37.90
CA ASN A 313 -7.80 13.14 36.76
C ASN A 313 -7.09 13.56 35.46
N CYS A 314 -7.41 12.84 34.38
CA CYS A 314 -7.03 13.17 33.01
C CYS A 314 -7.89 14.30 32.43
N GLY A 315 -7.28 15.14 31.60
CA GLY A 315 -7.98 16.10 30.74
C GLY A 315 -7.97 17.54 31.23
N GLU A 316 -8.95 18.30 30.72
CA GLU A 316 -9.15 19.71 31.04
C GLU A 316 -9.78 19.91 32.41
N CYS A 317 -9.58 21.10 32.97
CA CYS A 317 -10.25 21.53 34.20
C CYS A 317 -11.79 21.56 34.03
N PRO A 318 -12.54 20.77 34.81
CA PRO A 318 -13.99 20.84 34.80
C PRO A 318 -14.49 22.22 35.28
N LEU A 319 -15.47 22.81 34.58
CA LEU A 319 -16.03 24.14 34.89
C LEU A 319 -16.63 24.25 36.30
N LYS A 320 -16.95 23.12 36.95
CA LYS A 320 -17.46 23.08 38.33
C LYS A 320 -16.43 23.52 39.39
N PHE A 321 -15.15 23.54 39.05
CA PHE A 321 -14.08 23.86 39.99
C PHE A 321 -13.56 25.28 39.80
N LYS A 322 -13.65 26.09 40.86
CA LYS A 322 -13.01 27.42 40.89
C LYS A 322 -11.50 27.34 41.06
N ASN A 323 -11.02 26.34 41.81
CA ASN A 323 -9.60 26.12 42.09
C ASN A 323 -9.12 24.87 41.34
N CYS A 324 -8.93 24.99 40.02
CA CYS A 324 -8.42 23.90 39.19
C CYS A 324 -7.18 24.34 38.42
N ILE A 325 -6.19 23.45 38.37
CA ILE A 325 -4.94 23.65 37.66
C ILE A 325 -4.77 22.49 36.68
N LYS A 326 -4.50 22.86 35.43
CA LYS A 326 -4.15 21.96 34.35
C LYS A 326 -2.64 21.91 34.20
N CYS A 327 -2.10 20.74 33.96
CA CYS A 327 -0.70 20.55 33.58
C CYS A 327 -0.62 19.61 32.37
N ASN A 328 0.40 19.81 31.52
CA ASN A 328 0.48 19.15 30.20
C ASN A 328 1.88 18.54 30.01
N HIS A 329 1.97 17.58 29.08
CA HIS A 329 3.23 17.08 28.50
C HIS A 329 4.23 16.37 29.44
N THR A 330 3.93 16.24 30.72
CA THR A 330 4.71 15.46 31.70
C THR A 330 3.84 14.44 32.42
N ASP A 331 4.31 13.20 32.48
CA ASP A 331 3.65 12.15 33.26
C ASP A 331 3.56 12.56 34.73
N LEU A 332 2.39 12.28 35.32
CA LEU A 332 2.08 12.49 36.74
C LEU A 332 2.19 13.96 37.17
N CYS A 333 2.04 14.90 36.24
CA CYS A 333 2.24 16.32 36.52
C CYS A 333 1.25 16.93 37.51
N ASN A 334 0.10 16.31 37.78
CA ASN A 334 -0.99 16.89 38.55
C ASN A 334 -0.82 16.72 40.06
N GLU A 335 0.34 17.09 40.60
CA GLU A 335 0.66 16.98 42.04
C GLU A 335 -0.08 18.01 42.91
N ASP A 336 -0.26 17.68 44.20
CA ASP A 336 -0.92 18.55 45.19
C ASP A 336 -0.21 19.88 45.40
N SER A 337 1.10 19.91 45.17
CA SER A 337 1.96 21.09 45.27
C SER A 337 1.54 22.22 44.32
N LEU A 338 0.79 21.90 43.27
CA LEU A 338 0.28 22.89 42.33
C LEU A 338 -0.83 23.75 42.94
N LEU A 339 -1.64 23.21 43.86
CA LEU A 339 -2.77 23.95 44.41
C LEU A 339 -2.28 25.04 45.39
N PRO A 340 -2.80 26.29 45.30
CA PRO A 340 -2.41 27.35 46.22
C PRO A 340 -2.67 26.94 47.67
N LEU A 341 -1.66 27.15 48.52
CA LEU A 341 -1.79 27.08 49.97
C LEU A 341 -2.81 28.15 50.37
N SER A 342 -3.87 27.73 51.06
CA SER A 342 -4.87 28.64 51.59
C SER A 342 -4.16 29.65 52.48
N ALA A 343 -4.13 30.92 52.07
CA ALA A 343 -3.63 31.99 52.91
C ALA A 343 -4.55 32.11 54.12
N THR A 344 -4.12 31.56 55.26
CA THR A 344 -4.69 31.87 56.57
C THR A 344 -4.20 33.26 56.96
N THR A 345 -4.80 34.32 56.41
CA THR A 345 -4.58 35.68 56.91
C THR A 345 -5.62 35.99 57.99
N ALA A 346 -5.20 35.75 59.24
CA ALA A 346 -5.65 36.52 60.36
C ALA A 346 -5.07 37.94 60.21
N GLU A 347 -5.87 38.89 59.74
CA GLU A 347 -5.50 40.31 59.80
C GLU A 347 -5.63 40.80 61.24
N THR A 348 -4.52 40.78 61.97
CA THR A 348 -4.34 41.64 63.13
C THR A 348 -3.78 42.96 62.64
N LYS A 349 -4.62 44.00 62.61
CA LYS A 349 -4.20 45.39 62.41
C LYS A 349 -3.14 45.74 63.45
N THR A 350 -1.94 46.09 63.00
CA THR A 350 -1.09 47.03 63.74
C THR A 350 -0.61 48.11 62.79
N VAL A 351 -1.07 49.31 63.10
CA VAL A 351 -0.63 50.59 62.57
C VAL A 351 0.77 50.86 63.11
N SER A 352 1.72 51.17 62.23
CA SER A 352 2.94 51.92 62.56
C SER A 352 3.38 52.73 61.35
N LEU A 353 3.83 53.93 61.66
CA LEU A 353 3.92 55.13 60.83
C LEU A 353 5.39 55.38 60.43
N VAL A 354 5.61 56.04 59.27
CA VAL A 354 6.84 56.79 58.85
C VAL A 354 8.05 55.89 58.46
N SER A 355 8.78 56.07 57.34
CA SER A 355 9.23 57.29 56.66
C SER A 355 9.49 57.09 55.16
N SER A 356 9.40 58.21 54.46
CA SER A 356 9.67 58.48 53.05
C SER A 356 11.12 58.21 52.61
N THR A 357 11.30 57.66 51.40
CA THR A 357 12.32 58.21 50.48
C THR A 357 11.88 58.06 49.02
N THR A 358 11.94 59.18 48.33
CA THR A 358 11.65 59.46 46.94
C THR A 358 12.72 58.88 46.02
N THR A 359 12.32 58.23 44.92
CA THR A 359 12.95 58.51 43.62
C THR A 359 11.97 58.21 42.50
N SER A 360 11.65 59.28 41.79
CA SER A 360 10.88 59.37 40.56
C SER A 360 11.65 58.80 39.38
N GLU A 361 10.97 58.08 38.48
CA GLU A 361 11.18 58.33 37.06
C GLU A 361 9.90 58.07 36.25
N SER A 362 9.55 59.10 35.49
CA SER A 362 8.35 59.21 34.68
C SER A 362 8.60 58.66 33.28
N THR A 363 7.60 58.02 32.69
CA THR A 363 7.16 58.43 31.34
C THR A 363 5.69 58.10 31.13
N LYS A 364 4.91 59.17 30.89
CA LYS A 364 3.54 59.16 30.36
C LYS A 364 3.57 58.94 28.84
N LYS A 365 2.63 58.18 28.28
CA LYS A 365 1.50 58.71 27.48
C LYS A 365 0.65 57.60 26.83
N GLU A 366 -0.61 57.60 27.25
CA GLU A 366 -1.88 57.20 26.58
C GLU A 366 -2.15 57.98 25.26
N PRO A 367 -3.33 57.88 24.58
CA PRO A 367 -4.41 56.85 24.58
C PRO A 367 -4.98 56.55 23.16
N ASN A 368 -5.92 55.58 23.07
CA ASN A 368 -7.24 55.66 22.38
C ASN A 368 -7.77 54.22 22.16
N SER A 369 -8.81 53.76 22.87
CA SER A 369 -10.25 54.01 22.64
C SER A 369 -10.76 53.52 21.28
N THR A 370 -11.48 52.39 21.25
CA THR A 370 -12.90 52.40 20.84
C THR A 370 -13.65 51.13 21.25
N PHE A 371 -14.76 51.36 21.93
CA PHE A 371 -15.87 50.48 22.24
C PHE A 371 -16.70 50.22 20.97
N ILE A 372 -17.10 48.97 20.69
CA ILE A 372 -18.38 48.67 20.03
C ILE A 372 -19.04 47.46 20.71
N ASN A 373 -20.22 47.70 21.25
CA ASN A 373 -21.19 46.72 21.73
C ASN A 373 -21.80 45.94 20.55
N GLY A 374 -21.96 44.64 20.71
CA GLY A 374 -22.72 43.79 19.81
C GLY A 374 -23.41 42.68 20.59
N THR A 375 -24.60 42.98 21.09
CA THR A 375 -25.53 42.06 21.75
C THR A 375 -26.20 41.20 20.69
N GLU A 376 -25.95 39.89 20.66
CA GLU A 376 -26.88 38.94 20.04
C GLU A 376 -27.17 37.76 20.96
N HIS A 377 -28.47 37.55 21.13
CA HIS A 377 -29.08 36.66 22.09
C HIS A 377 -29.85 35.58 21.31
N ARG A 378 -29.70 34.33 21.78
CA ARG A 378 -30.52 33.13 21.51
C ARG A 378 -30.22 32.43 20.16
N PHE A 379 -30.28 31.10 20.01
CA PHE A 379 -30.97 30.03 20.74
C PHE A 379 -30.09 28.76 20.73
N PHE A 380 -29.91 28.12 21.88
CA PHE A 380 -29.42 26.74 21.96
C PHE A 380 -30.61 25.79 21.94
N PRO A 381 -30.69 24.80 21.02
CA PRO A 381 -31.62 23.71 21.18
C PRO A 381 -31.12 22.76 22.28
N SER A 382 -32.07 22.44 23.15
CA SER A 382 -31.99 21.55 24.30
C SER A 382 -31.45 20.16 23.97
N SER A 383 -30.62 19.66 24.88
CA SER A 383 -30.20 18.27 25.00
C SER A 383 -31.41 17.32 25.08
N THR A 384 -31.49 16.35 24.17
CA THR A 384 -32.27 15.13 24.31
C THR A 384 -31.32 13.94 24.53
N ALA A 385 -31.01 13.68 25.79
CA ALA A 385 -30.32 12.48 26.23
C ALA A 385 -31.02 11.88 27.45
N GLN A 386 -32.28 11.48 27.29
CA GLN A 386 -32.98 10.55 28.19
C GLN A 386 -34.14 9.84 27.47
N ILE A 387 -33.85 8.98 26.50
CA ILE A 387 -34.74 7.88 26.08
C ILE A 387 -33.82 6.70 25.70
N ASN A 388 -34.25 5.46 25.97
CA ASN A 388 -33.61 4.17 25.66
C ASN A 388 -32.98 3.39 26.83
N LYS A 389 -33.68 3.35 27.97
CA LYS A 389 -33.63 2.17 28.87
C LYS A 389 -34.83 1.23 28.70
N HIS A 390 -35.90 1.67 28.03
CA HIS A 390 -37.15 0.89 27.93
C HIS A 390 -37.27 0.01 26.66
N GLU A 391 -36.51 0.30 25.59
CA GLU A 391 -36.60 -0.45 24.32
C GLU A 391 -35.82 -1.79 24.36
N ASN A 392 -34.75 -1.89 25.16
CA ASN A 392 -33.97 -3.13 25.29
C ASN A 392 -34.72 -4.24 26.05
N SER A 393 -35.73 -3.90 26.87
CA SER A 393 -36.53 -4.89 27.60
C SER A 393 -37.57 -5.57 26.71
N MET A 394 -38.06 -4.89 25.67
CA MET A 394 -39.11 -5.43 24.79
C MET A 394 -38.53 -6.38 23.73
N MET A 395 -37.32 -6.11 23.24
CA MET A 395 -36.63 -7.01 22.30
C MET A 395 -36.18 -8.33 22.93
N ALA A 396 -35.85 -8.34 24.23
CA ALA A 396 -35.51 -9.58 24.95
C ALA A 396 -36.73 -10.51 25.11
N LEU A 397 -37.93 -9.95 25.31
CA LEU A 397 -39.16 -10.74 25.42
C LEU A 397 -39.55 -11.40 24.10
N ILE A 398 -39.40 -10.68 22.98
CA ILE A 398 -39.69 -11.18 21.63
C ILE A 398 -38.74 -12.33 21.25
N LEU A 399 -37.46 -12.21 21.62
CA LEU A 399 -36.47 -13.27 21.36
C LEU A 399 -36.75 -14.55 22.16
N LEU A 400 -37.19 -14.42 23.41
CA LEU A 400 -37.57 -15.55 24.26
C LEU A 400 -38.83 -16.26 23.77
N THR A 401 -39.83 -15.52 23.28
CA THR A 401 -41.03 -16.12 22.67
C THR A 401 -40.75 -16.84 21.36
N LEU A 402 -39.81 -16.34 20.54
CA LEU A 402 -39.41 -17.01 19.30
C LEU A 402 -38.61 -18.28 19.57
N ILE A 403 -37.76 -18.30 20.60
CA ILE A 403 -37.02 -19.52 20.99
C ILE A 403 -37.97 -20.61 21.48
N PHE A 404 -39.03 -20.26 22.23
CA PHE A 404 -40.04 -21.22 22.67
C PHE A 404 -40.83 -21.85 21.51
N TYR A 405 -41.07 -21.09 20.44
CA TYR A 405 -41.81 -21.55 19.25
C TYR A 405 -41.01 -22.49 18.33
N PHE A 406 -39.70 -22.59 18.53
CA PHE A 406 -38.82 -23.46 17.73
C PHE A 406 -38.37 -24.71 18.48
N ILE A 407 -38.62 -24.80 19.79
CA ILE A 407 -38.21 -25.92 20.65
C ILE A 407 -39.37 -26.87 20.97
N PHE A 408 -40.62 -26.43 20.78
CA PHE A 408 -41.84 -27.25 20.78
C PHE A 408 -42.53 -27.13 19.43
#